data_AF-A0A7J3HC32-F1
#
_entry.id   AF-A0A7J3HC32-F1
#
_cell.length_a   1.000
_cell.length_b   1.000
_cell.length_c   1.000
_cell.angle_alpha   90.00
_cell.angle_beta   90.00
_cell.angle_gamma   90.00
#
_symmetry.space_group_name_H-M   'P 1'
#
loop_
_entity.id
_entity.type
_entity.pdbx_description
1 polymer ?
#
loop_
_entity_poly.entity_id
_entity_poly.type
_entity_poly.pdbx_seq_one_letter_code
_entity_poly.pdbx_strand_id
1 'polypeptide(L)'
;MRKTYMIAAIILIFILFLALLYFYVTSKRHQEPLGWLFTIDVNGEKFKVVVKNSFVAEELRKILRGERFGIVIGELRRGDGGFNKPWSWHLDPDTVEVADATIELCDGMPSFVESELEYWLNVVKRYCPWNTKVIAEEPWYGSS
;
A
#
# COMPACT_ATOMS: atom_id res chain seq x y z
N MET A 1 -42.86 42.20 -1.69
CA MET A 1 -42.26 41.69 -2.96
C MET A 1 -40.73 41.69 -2.92
N ARG A 2 -40.02 42.83 -2.88
CA ARG A 2 -38.54 42.91 -2.89
C ARG A 2 -37.80 42.11 -1.79
N LYS A 3 -38.33 42.06 -0.56
CA LYS A 3 -37.74 41.27 0.55
C LYS A 3 -37.83 39.75 0.33
N THR A 4 -38.91 39.27 -0.28
CA THR A 4 -39.12 37.84 -0.59
C THR A 4 -38.13 37.35 -1.64
N TYR A 5 -37.86 38.15 -2.69
CA TYR A 5 -36.83 37.85 -3.70
C TYR A 5 -35.42 37.85 -3.10
N MET A 6 -35.14 38.76 -2.17
CA MET A 6 -33.84 38.83 -1.49
C MET A 6 -33.60 37.61 -0.59
N ILE A 7 -34.62 37.16 0.16
CA ILE A 7 -34.53 35.94 0.98
C ILE A 7 -34.36 34.71 0.09
N ALA A 8 -35.14 34.60 -1.00
CA ALA A 8 -35.01 33.50 -1.96
C ALA A 8 -33.62 33.45 -2.62
N ALA A 9 -33.04 34.61 -2.97
CA ALA A 9 -31.69 34.68 -3.54
C ALA A 9 -30.61 34.23 -2.53
N ILE A 10 -30.71 34.64 -1.26
CA ILE A 10 -29.79 34.21 -0.21
C ILE A 10 -29.87 32.68 0.00
N ILE A 11 -31.09 32.13 0.04
CA ILE A 11 -31.30 30.68 0.15
C ILE A 11 -30.70 29.95 -1.05
N LEU A 12 -30.90 30.46 -2.26
CA LEU A 12 -30.36 29.85 -3.48
C LEU A 12 -28.83 29.87 -3.50
N ILE A 13 -28.21 30.99 -3.10
CA ILE A 13 -26.75 31.11 -2.97
C ILE A 13 -26.22 30.14 -1.92
N PHE A 14 -26.90 30.01 -0.79
CA PHE A 14 -26.51 29.09 0.27
C PHE A 14 -26.62 27.62 -0.18
N ILE A 15 -27.69 27.25 -0.90
CA ILE A 15 -27.83 25.90 -1.48
C ILE A 15 -26.73 25.63 -2.50
N LEU A 16 -26.42 26.59 -3.37
CA LEU A 16 -25.36 26.44 -4.37
C LEU A 16 -23.98 26.32 -3.70
N PHE A 17 -23.73 27.09 -2.65
CA PHE A 17 -22.53 26.97 -1.83
C PHE A 17 -22.42 25.59 -1.17
N LEU A 18 -23.50 25.10 -0.55
CA LEU A 18 -23.53 23.75 0.04
C LEU A 18 -23.32 22.66 -1.01
N ALA A 19 -23.88 22.79 -2.21
CA ALA A 19 -23.69 21.84 -3.31
C ALA A 19 -22.23 21.83 -3.81
N LEU A 20 -21.61 23.01 -3.95
CA LEU A 20 -20.20 23.13 -4.31
C LEU A 20 -19.28 22.58 -3.21
N LEU A 21 -19.59 22.86 -1.94
CA LEU A 21 -18.84 22.31 -0.81
C LEU A 21 -18.97 20.78 -0.75
N TYR A 22 -20.18 20.25 -0.96
CA TYR A 22 -20.42 18.81 -1.04
C TYR A 22 -19.58 18.19 -2.16
N PHE A 23 -19.65 18.74 -3.38
CA PHE A 23 -18.86 18.25 -4.52
C PHE A 23 -17.35 18.32 -4.26
N TYR A 24 -16.88 19.41 -3.66
CA TYR A 24 -15.48 19.59 -3.27
C TYR A 24 -15.02 18.50 -2.28
N VAL A 25 -15.79 18.27 -1.21
CA VAL A 25 -15.49 17.26 -0.20
C VAL A 25 -15.53 15.84 -0.78
N THR A 26 -16.53 15.51 -1.60
CA THR A 26 -16.62 14.19 -2.24
C THR A 26 -15.51 13.94 -3.24
N SER A 27 -15.09 14.96 -3.99
CA SER A 27 -13.97 14.87 -4.94
C SER A 27 -12.65 14.60 -4.22
N LYS A 28 -12.39 15.32 -3.12
CA LYS A 28 -11.23 15.10 -2.26
C LYS A 28 -11.16 13.67 -1.72
N ARG A 29 -12.28 13.11 -1.28
CA ARG A 29 -12.34 11.74 -0.76
C ARG A 29 -11.94 10.69 -1.81
N HIS A 30 -12.22 10.93 -3.09
CA HIS A 30 -11.79 10.05 -4.19
C HIS A 30 -10.28 10.09 -4.45
N GLN A 31 -9.57 11.07 -3.89
CA GLN A 31 -8.13 11.25 -4.05
C GLN A 31 -7.31 10.69 -2.89
N GLU A 32 -7.93 10.13 -1.85
CA GLU A 32 -7.20 9.52 -0.73
C GLU A 32 -6.71 8.11 -1.11
N PRO A 33 -5.44 7.78 -0.87
CA PRO A 33 -4.93 6.45 -1.14
C PRO A 33 -5.58 5.40 -0.23
N LEU A 34 -5.82 4.20 -0.78
CA LEU A 34 -6.29 3.02 -0.05
C LEU A 34 -5.16 2.35 0.76
N GLY A 35 -3.91 2.72 0.49
CA GLY A 35 -2.72 2.23 1.16
C GLY A 35 -1.47 2.83 0.53
N TRP A 36 -0.31 2.28 0.87
CA TRP A 36 0.98 2.71 0.34
C TRP A 36 1.69 1.53 -0.31
N LEU A 37 2.26 1.76 -1.50
CA LEU A 37 3.05 0.78 -2.24
C LEU A 37 4.53 1.06 -1.96
N PHE A 38 5.20 0.10 -1.36
CA PHE A 38 6.65 0.17 -1.13
C PHE A 38 7.39 -0.73 -2.11
N THR A 39 8.52 -0.26 -2.63
CA THR A 39 9.45 -1.09 -3.41
C THR A 39 10.60 -1.54 -2.51
N ILE A 40 10.81 -2.85 -2.45
CA ILE A 40 11.81 -3.51 -1.64
C ILE A 40 12.88 -4.13 -2.55
N ASP A 41 14.14 -3.80 -2.30
CA ASP A 41 15.31 -4.35 -2.98
C ASP A 41 15.93 -5.48 -2.13
N VAL A 42 16.07 -6.64 -2.75
CA VAL A 42 16.70 -7.85 -2.20
C VAL A 42 17.89 -8.17 -3.11
N ASN A 43 19.07 -7.65 -2.77
CA ASN A 43 20.31 -7.84 -3.53
C ASN A 43 20.17 -7.53 -5.04
N GLY A 44 19.45 -6.46 -5.39
CA GLY A 44 19.22 -6.03 -6.76
C GLY A 44 17.92 -6.53 -7.40
N GLU A 45 17.26 -7.52 -6.80
CA GLU A 45 15.92 -7.94 -7.21
C GLU A 45 14.86 -7.14 -6.47
N LYS A 46 13.82 -6.70 -7.18
CA LYS A 46 12.83 -5.79 -6.63
C LYS A 46 11.47 -6.45 -6.60
N PHE A 47 10.80 -6.38 -5.45
CA PHE A 47 9.39 -6.69 -5.32
C PHE A 47 8.66 -5.52 -4.67
N LYS A 48 7.35 -5.47 -4.82
CA LYS A 48 6.50 -4.43 -4.27
C LYS A 48 5.52 -5.00 -3.28
N VAL A 49 5.25 -4.23 -2.22
CA VAL A 49 4.29 -4.58 -1.17
C VAL A 49 3.31 -3.45 -0.97
N VAL A 50 2.02 -3.79 -0.92
CA VAL A 50 0.98 -2.85 -0.50
C VAL A 50 0.81 -2.95 1.00
N VAL A 51 0.80 -1.80 1.67
CA VAL A 51 0.60 -1.68 3.11
C VAL A 51 -0.59 -0.77 3.38
N LYS A 52 -1.66 -1.34 3.95
CA LYS A 52 -2.87 -0.60 4.33
C LYS A 52 -2.80 -0.05 5.76
N ASN A 53 -2.04 -0.72 6.64
CA ASN A 53 -1.88 -0.31 8.03
C ASN A 53 -0.92 0.89 8.13
N SER A 54 -1.42 2.03 8.62
CA SER A 54 -0.63 3.26 8.74
C SER A 54 0.56 3.14 9.69
N PHE A 55 0.48 2.28 10.70
CA PHE A 55 1.60 2.02 11.60
C PHE A 55 2.73 1.28 10.89
N VAL A 56 2.40 0.21 10.15
CA VAL A 56 3.38 -0.55 9.35
C VAL A 56 3.99 0.34 8.25
N ALA A 57 3.17 1.19 7.62
CA ALA A 57 3.68 2.14 6.63
C ALA A 57 4.69 3.11 7.24
N GLU A 58 4.44 3.62 8.45
CA GLU A 58 5.41 4.49 9.13
C GLU A 58 6.71 3.76 9.48
N GLU A 59 6.62 2.49 9.88
CA GLU A 59 7.82 1.68 10.11
C GLU A 59 8.65 1.47 8.84
N LEU A 60 8.02 1.25 7.69
CA LEU A 60 8.72 1.18 6.40
C LEU A 60 9.31 2.53 5.97
N ARG A 61 8.65 3.64 6.30
CA ARG A 61 9.22 4.98 6.05
C ARG A 61 10.47 5.23 6.89
N LYS A 62 10.50 4.81 8.15
CA LYS A 62 11.71 4.87 8.98
C LYS A 62 12.84 4.05 8.36
N ILE A 63 12.54 2.86 7.81
CA ILE A 63 13.53 2.05 7.07
C ILE A 63 14.00 2.78 5.81
N LEU A 64 13.08 3.35 5.02
CA LEU A 64 13.39 4.13 3.82
C LEU A 64 14.30 5.34 4.12
N ARG A 65 14.11 6.00 5.26
CA ARG A 65 14.95 7.12 5.73
C ARG A 65 16.28 6.67 6.37
N GLY A 66 16.49 5.37 6.55
CA GLY A 66 17.68 4.83 7.22
C GLY A 66 17.68 5.04 8.74
N GLU A 67 16.52 5.30 9.34
CA GLU A 67 16.36 5.55 10.79
C GLU A 67 16.22 4.26 11.60
N ARG A 68 15.80 3.16 10.95
CA ARG A 68 15.73 1.83 11.57
C ARG A 68 16.05 0.73 10.56
N PHE A 69 16.28 -0.46 11.10
CA PHE A 69 16.26 -1.71 10.34
C PHE A 69 14.98 -2.49 10.65
N GLY A 70 14.64 -3.43 9.76
CA GLY A 70 13.53 -4.36 9.93
C GLY A 70 13.35 -5.23 8.70
N ILE A 71 12.67 -6.36 8.89
CA ILE A 71 12.41 -7.37 7.87
C ILE A 71 10.93 -7.26 7.49
N VAL A 72 10.66 -7.01 6.21
CA VAL A 72 9.30 -7.10 5.66
C VAL A 72 8.87 -8.57 5.71
N ILE A 73 7.71 -8.84 6.30
CA ILE A 73 7.14 -10.18 6.33
C ILE A 73 5.65 -10.15 5.98
N GLY A 74 5.18 -11.17 5.26
CA GLY A 74 3.75 -11.34 4.95
C GLY A 74 3.44 -12.75 4.44
N GLU A 75 2.14 -13.07 4.35
CA GLU A 75 1.66 -14.28 3.69
C GLU A 75 1.80 -14.18 2.17
N LEU A 76 2.26 -15.24 1.53
CA LEU A 76 2.33 -15.32 0.07
C LEU A 76 0.97 -15.67 -0.52
N ARG A 77 0.63 -14.99 -1.61
CA ARG A 77 -0.54 -15.26 -2.44
C ARG A 77 -0.11 -15.43 -3.89
N ARG A 78 -0.85 -16.28 -4.62
CA ARG A 78 -0.65 -16.49 -6.07
C ARG A 78 -1.10 -15.25 -6.86
N GLY A 79 -0.42 -14.98 -7.96
CA GLY A 79 -0.67 -13.83 -8.84
C GLY A 79 0.11 -12.59 -8.40
N ASP A 80 0.28 -11.62 -9.29
CA ASP A 80 1.05 -10.39 -9.02
C ASP A 80 0.30 -9.35 -8.15
N GLY A 81 -0.95 -9.62 -7.79
CA GLY A 81 -1.82 -8.70 -7.05
C GLY A 81 -2.16 -7.41 -7.80
N GLY A 82 -1.81 -7.29 -9.08
CA GLY A 82 -1.90 -6.07 -9.88
C GLY A 82 -0.79 -5.05 -9.59
N PHE A 83 0.16 -5.34 -8.69
CA PHE A 83 1.20 -4.39 -8.28
C PHE A 83 2.62 -4.98 -8.22
N ASN A 84 2.79 -6.29 -8.16
CA ASN A 84 4.09 -6.95 -7.94
C ASN A 84 4.73 -7.53 -9.20
N LYS A 85 4.44 -6.99 -10.39
CA LYS A 85 5.11 -7.42 -11.63
C LYS A 85 6.63 -7.23 -11.51
N PRO A 86 7.46 -8.15 -12.05
CA PRO A 86 7.09 -9.25 -12.96
C PRO A 86 6.71 -10.56 -12.27
N TRP A 87 6.62 -10.59 -10.94
CA TRP A 87 6.45 -11.82 -10.17
C TRP A 87 5.02 -12.37 -10.26
N SER A 88 4.89 -13.68 -10.28
CA SER A 88 3.61 -14.40 -10.30
C SER A 88 3.04 -14.62 -8.90
N TRP A 89 3.48 -13.83 -7.93
CA TRP A 89 3.11 -13.88 -6.52
C TRP A 89 3.12 -12.46 -5.91
N HIS A 90 2.49 -12.29 -4.76
CA HIS A 90 2.56 -11.07 -3.95
C HIS A 90 2.39 -11.41 -2.47
N LEU A 91 2.73 -10.46 -1.60
CA LEU A 91 2.33 -10.54 -0.19
C LEU A 91 0.88 -10.09 -0.03
N ASP A 92 0.09 -10.83 0.74
CA ASP A 92 -1.25 -10.43 1.13
C ASP A 92 -1.17 -9.09 1.90
N PRO A 93 -1.75 -8.00 1.35
CA PRO A 93 -1.63 -6.66 1.94
C PRO A 93 -2.16 -6.54 3.38
N ASP A 94 -3.04 -7.45 3.79
CA ASP A 94 -3.63 -7.46 5.13
C ASP A 94 -2.74 -8.17 6.17
N THR A 95 -1.61 -8.77 5.73
CA THR A 95 -0.69 -9.54 6.57
C THR A 95 0.73 -8.97 6.60
N VAL A 96 0.98 -7.87 5.88
CA VAL A 96 2.31 -7.24 5.81
C VAL A 96 2.64 -6.58 7.14
N GLU A 97 3.80 -6.94 7.68
CA GLU A 97 4.37 -6.43 8.93
C GLU A 97 5.87 -6.14 8.78
N VAL A 98 6.44 -5.45 9.77
CA VAL A 98 7.89 -5.26 9.91
C VAL A 98 8.35 -5.94 11.20
N ALA A 99 9.17 -6.98 11.07
CA ALA A 99 9.74 -7.71 12.20
C ALA A 99 11.20 -7.31 12.45
N ASP A 100 11.67 -7.40 13.69
CA ASP A 100 13.08 -7.17 14.02
C ASP A 100 13.95 -8.40 13.74
N ALA A 101 13.34 -9.59 13.74
CA ALA A 101 13.97 -10.87 13.40
C ALA A 101 12.92 -11.87 12.93
N THR A 102 13.31 -12.79 12.04
CA THR A 102 12.46 -13.88 11.53
C THR A 102 13.23 -15.20 11.53
N ILE A 103 12.60 -16.30 11.10
CA ILE A 103 13.31 -17.56 10.83
C ILE A 103 13.80 -17.56 9.38
N GLU A 104 14.99 -18.11 9.13
CA GLU A 104 15.62 -18.23 7.81
C GLU A 104 14.77 -19.02 6.78
N LEU A 105 13.78 -19.79 7.23
CA LEU A 105 12.93 -20.60 6.34
C LEU A 105 12.18 -19.75 5.29
N CYS A 106 11.82 -18.50 5.62
CA CYS A 106 11.16 -17.58 4.69
C CYS A 106 12.11 -16.57 4.04
N ASP A 107 13.42 -16.71 4.23
CA ASP A 107 14.43 -15.90 3.55
C ASP A 107 14.72 -16.43 2.15
N GLY A 108 14.86 -15.54 1.17
CA GLY A 108 15.13 -15.92 -0.21
C GLY A 108 15.12 -14.73 -1.17
N MET A 109 15.73 -14.91 -2.34
CA MET A 109 15.63 -13.94 -3.42
C MET A 109 14.24 -14.02 -4.10
N PRO A 110 13.64 -12.90 -4.54
CA PRO A 110 12.38 -12.90 -5.28
C PRO A 110 12.32 -13.90 -6.45
N SER A 111 13.41 -14.05 -7.21
CA SER A 111 13.53 -15.01 -8.31
C SER A 111 13.51 -16.47 -7.85
N PHE A 112 14.01 -16.75 -6.65
CA PHE A 112 13.92 -18.09 -6.05
C PHE A 112 12.50 -18.42 -5.59
N VAL A 113 11.77 -17.42 -5.08
CA VAL A 113 10.34 -17.55 -4.80
C VAL A 113 9.57 -17.84 -6.10
N GLU A 114 9.90 -17.15 -7.18
CA GLU A 114 9.29 -17.39 -8.50
C GLU A 114 9.61 -18.78 -9.05
N SER A 115 10.88 -19.22 -9.00
CA SER A 115 11.29 -20.50 -9.57
C SER A 115 10.72 -21.69 -8.81
N GLU A 116 10.52 -21.56 -7.50
CA GLU A 116 10.01 -22.60 -6.61
C GLU A 116 8.60 -22.28 -6.09
N LEU A 117 7.79 -21.57 -6.89
CA LEU A 117 6.56 -20.93 -6.41
C LEU A 117 5.57 -21.90 -5.72
N GLU A 118 5.43 -23.13 -6.22
CA GLU A 118 4.55 -24.10 -5.56
C GLU A 118 5.05 -24.52 -4.18
N TYR A 119 6.36 -24.66 -3.99
CA TYR A 119 6.92 -24.94 -2.67
C TYR A 119 6.71 -23.75 -1.73
N TRP A 120 6.97 -22.53 -2.20
CA TRP A 120 6.80 -21.32 -1.41
C TRP A 120 5.34 -21.07 -1.03
N LEU A 121 4.38 -21.29 -1.94
CA LEU A 121 2.96 -21.11 -1.65
C LEU A 121 2.41 -22.19 -0.70
N ASN A 122 2.83 -23.44 -0.85
CA ASN A 122 2.20 -24.57 -0.15
C ASN A 122 2.93 -24.97 1.14
N VAL A 123 4.25 -24.76 1.21
CA VAL A 123 5.09 -25.19 2.35
C VAL A 123 5.56 -23.99 3.17
N VAL A 124 6.25 -23.03 2.56
CA VAL A 124 6.83 -21.88 3.30
C VAL A 124 5.75 -20.88 3.73
N LYS A 125 4.77 -20.61 2.85
CA LYS A 125 3.57 -19.78 3.02
C LYS A 125 3.78 -18.30 3.33
N ARG A 126 4.96 -17.92 3.80
CA ARG A 126 5.35 -16.55 4.11
C ARG A 126 6.68 -16.22 3.44
N TYR A 127 6.92 -14.95 3.22
CA TYR A 127 8.19 -14.46 2.69
C TYR A 127 8.72 -13.37 3.61
N CYS A 128 9.99 -13.47 3.98
CA CYS A 128 10.65 -12.61 4.95
C CYS A 128 12.12 -12.37 4.56
N PRO A 129 12.39 -11.73 3.41
CA PRO A 129 13.75 -11.58 2.91
C PRO A 129 14.61 -10.79 3.91
N TRP A 130 15.77 -11.33 4.24
CA TRP A 130 16.77 -10.65 5.05
C TRP A 130 17.59 -9.67 4.20
N ASN A 131 18.28 -8.74 4.86
CA ASN A 131 19.22 -7.81 4.24
C ASN A 131 18.63 -6.94 3.11
N THR A 132 17.35 -6.59 3.20
CA THR A 132 16.66 -5.76 2.20
C THR A 132 16.88 -4.27 2.38
N LYS A 133 16.51 -3.51 1.34
CA LYS A 133 16.38 -2.05 1.39
C LYS A 133 14.99 -1.64 0.93
N VAL A 134 14.34 -0.75 1.67
CA VAL A 134 13.16 -0.01 1.15
C VAL A 134 13.70 1.13 0.31
N ILE A 135 13.29 1.21 -0.96
CA ILE A 135 13.90 2.15 -1.93
C ILE A 135 12.90 3.13 -2.55
N ALA A 136 11.59 2.91 -2.40
CA ALA A 136 10.56 3.83 -2.87
C ALA A 136 9.25 3.65 -2.11
N GLU A 137 8.45 4.71 -2.05
CA GLU A 137 7.07 4.75 -1.55
C GLU A 137 6.19 5.50 -2.56
N GLU A 138 5.02 4.95 -2.86
CA GLU A 138 4.02 5.55 -3.77
C GLU A 138 2.61 5.39 -3.16
N PRO A 139 1.69 6.36 -3.34
CA PRO A 139 0.29 6.17 -2.96
C PRO A 139 -0.35 5.03 -3.76
N TRP A 140 -1.11 4.15 -3.11
CA TRP A 140 -1.82 3.04 -3.77
C TRP A 140 -3.33 3.25 -3.74
N TYR A 141 -3.98 3.19 -4.91
CA TYR A 141 -5.42 3.45 -5.08
C TYR A 141 -6.25 2.21 -5.42
N GLY A 142 -5.67 1.01 -5.33
CA GLY A 142 -6.27 -0.24 -5.78
C GLY A 142 -5.56 -0.85 -6.99
N SER A 143 -5.67 -2.16 -7.17
CA SER A 143 -5.17 -2.86 -8.36
C SER A 143 -5.96 -2.42 -9.59
N SER A 144 -5.24 -2.04 -10.66
CA SER A 144 -5.81 -1.83 -12.00
C SER A 144 -6.19 -3.14 -12.67
#